data_AF-A0AAD5M6V0-F1
#
_entry.id   AF-A0AAD5M6V0-F1
#
_cell.length_a   1.000
_cell.length_b   1.000
_cell.length_c   1.000
_cell.angle_alpha   90.00
_cell.angle_beta   90.00
_cell.angle_gamma   90.00
#
_symmetry.space_group_name_H-M   'P 1'
#
loop_
_entity.id
_entity.type
_entity.pdbx_description
1 polymer ?
#
loop_
_entity_poly.entity_id
_entity_poly.type
_entity_poly.pdbx_seq_one_letter_code
_entity_poly.pdbx_strand_id
1 'polypeptide(L)'
;MPRGYKKPSVIDIAVLKDDPTILKMIIDAGADVNAVHTYIGSALHLAACSVLEHQYEILRLLLEAGANPNIQHRFDDGSQLKSPFVEYFRSRDVIDPQVVRLLLSYGARVVMRSPVSDMRGQLRNVLRLAATRDQLQLLSDMLALGEGYDVSAINRLPLPIAIKGDILGRAMNPASLQQICRLYLRSVVTPFRPDVVSQLPIPTDMKDYLLGN
;
A
#
# COMPACT_ATOMS: atom_id res chain seq x y z
N MET A 1 -15.67 -27.13 -11.72
CA MET A 1 -14.87 -26.33 -10.75
C MET A 1 -13.92 -27.28 -10.02
N PRO A 2 -12.63 -26.95 -9.86
CA PRO A 2 -11.69 -27.79 -9.11
C PRO A 2 -12.10 -27.89 -7.63
N ARG A 3 -11.75 -29.01 -6.98
CA ARG A 3 -12.03 -29.23 -5.55
C ARG A 3 -11.30 -28.16 -4.73
N GLY A 4 -12.03 -27.45 -3.86
CA GLY A 4 -11.48 -26.37 -3.02
C GLY A 4 -11.70 -24.95 -3.54
N TYR A 5 -12.36 -24.76 -4.70
CA TYR A 5 -12.72 -23.42 -5.17
C TYR A 5 -13.78 -22.79 -4.24
N LYS A 6 -13.37 -21.85 -3.38
CA LYS A 6 -14.30 -20.97 -2.68
C LYS A 6 -14.97 -20.05 -3.72
N LYS A 7 -16.25 -19.74 -3.52
CA LYS A 7 -16.92 -18.74 -4.37
C LYS A 7 -16.43 -17.35 -3.97
N PRO A 8 -16.30 -16.39 -4.92
CA PRO A 8 -16.03 -15.00 -4.58
C PRO A 8 -17.05 -14.49 -3.56
N SER A 9 -16.57 -13.70 -2.60
CA SER A 9 -17.43 -13.04 -1.62
C SER A 9 -18.39 -12.08 -2.31
N VAL A 10 -19.52 -11.78 -1.67
CA VAL A 10 -20.47 -10.76 -2.14
C VAL A 10 -19.76 -9.40 -2.31
N ILE A 11 -18.79 -9.09 -1.43
CA ILE A 11 -17.99 -7.87 -1.55
C ILE A 11 -17.04 -7.90 -2.76
N ASP A 12 -16.48 -9.06 -3.12
CA ASP A 12 -15.61 -9.21 -4.30
C ASP A 12 -16.43 -8.95 -5.58
N ILE A 13 -17.65 -9.48 -5.63
CA ILE A 13 -18.57 -9.28 -6.75
C ILE A 13 -18.92 -7.80 -6.89
N ALA A 14 -19.16 -7.09 -5.78
CA ALA A 14 -19.46 -5.66 -5.81
C ALA A 14 -18.30 -4.82 -6.35
N VAL A 15 -17.06 -5.13 -5.95
CA VAL A 15 -15.86 -4.49 -6.51
C VAL A 15 -15.76 -4.74 -8.02
N LEU A 16 -16.01 -5.97 -8.48
CA LEU A 16 -15.98 -6.30 -9.91
C LEU A 16 -17.11 -5.64 -10.72
N LYS A 17 -18.21 -5.26 -10.06
CA LYS A 17 -19.29 -4.48 -10.69
C LYS A 17 -18.94 -3.01 -10.84
N ASP A 18 -17.83 -2.57 -10.27
CA ASP A 18 -17.35 -1.19 -10.35
C ASP A 18 -18.40 -0.16 -9.91
N ASP A 19 -19.18 -0.53 -8.88
CA ASP A 19 -20.27 0.28 -8.35
C ASP A 19 -20.02 0.61 -6.87
N PRO A 20 -19.55 1.84 -6.57
CA PRO A 20 -19.33 2.31 -5.22
C PRO A 20 -20.58 2.27 -4.33
N THR A 21 -21.77 2.45 -4.92
CA THR A 21 -23.04 2.46 -4.17
C THR A 21 -23.37 1.06 -3.68
N ILE A 22 -23.27 0.06 -4.56
CA ILE A 22 -23.48 -1.35 -4.19
C ILE A 22 -22.45 -1.78 -3.16
N LEU A 23 -21.18 -1.42 -3.37
CA LEU A 23 -20.11 -1.72 -2.42
C LEU A 23 -20.39 -1.13 -1.04
N LYS A 24 -20.80 0.14 -0.96
CA LYS A 24 -21.15 0.80 0.29
C LYS A 24 -22.30 0.09 1.00
N MET A 25 -23.37 -0.27 0.29
CA MET A 25 -24.49 -1.02 0.89
C MET A 25 -24.05 -2.36 1.50
N ILE A 26 -23.13 -3.07 0.84
CA ILE A 26 -22.61 -4.36 1.32
C ILE A 26 -21.71 -4.18 2.54
N ILE A 27 -20.87 -3.14 2.55
CA ILE A 27 -20.07 -2.75 3.71
C ILE A 27 -20.97 -2.41 4.90
N ASP A 28 -21.98 -1.56 4.69
CA ASP A 28 -22.94 -1.14 5.72
C ASP A 28 -23.75 -2.32 6.28
N ALA A 29 -23.96 -3.37 5.48
CA ALA A 29 -24.57 -4.63 5.89
C ALA A 29 -23.65 -5.53 6.75
N GLY A 30 -22.42 -5.11 7.03
CA GLY A 30 -21.48 -5.83 7.90
C GLY A 30 -20.59 -6.84 7.19
N ALA A 31 -20.37 -6.69 5.88
CA ALA A 31 -19.43 -7.54 5.15
C ALA A 31 -18.00 -7.40 5.71
N ASP A 32 -17.30 -8.54 5.88
CA ASP A 32 -15.90 -8.54 6.27
C ASP A 32 -15.01 -8.08 5.10
N VAL A 33 -14.55 -6.82 5.18
CA VAL A 33 -13.69 -6.18 4.18
C VAL A 33 -12.28 -6.75 4.10
N ASN A 34 -11.87 -7.50 5.13
CA ASN A 34 -10.55 -8.14 5.22
C ASN A 34 -10.61 -9.65 4.92
N ALA A 35 -11.77 -10.19 4.58
CA ALA A 35 -11.91 -11.57 4.16
C ALA A 35 -10.96 -11.87 2.98
N VAL A 36 -10.19 -12.95 3.10
CA VAL A 36 -9.21 -13.35 2.08
C VAL A 36 -9.72 -14.56 1.30
N HIS A 37 -9.84 -14.37 -0.02
CA HIS A 37 -10.12 -15.44 -0.96
C HIS A 37 -8.83 -16.04 -1.52
N THR A 38 -8.78 -17.36 -1.66
CA THR A 38 -7.56 -18.13 -2.01
C THR A 38 -6.88 -17.67 -3.31
N TYR A 39 -7.66 -17.23 -4.30
CA TYR A 39 -7.13 -16.83 -5.61
C TYR A 39 -7.13 -15.32 -5.87
N ILE A 40 -7.90 -14.56 -5.10
CA ILE A 40 -8.14 -13.14 -5.35
C ILE A 40 -7.38 -12.27 -4.34
N GLY A 41 -7.19 -12.77 -3.12
CA GLY A 41 -6.84 -11.95 -1.97
C GLY A 41 -8.09 -11.37 -1.33
N SER A 42 -7.96 -10.21 -0.67
CA SER A 42 -9.08 -9.44 -0.15
C SER A 42 -9.70 -8.52 -1.20
N ALA A 43 -10.87 -7.94 -0.91
CA ALA A 43 -11.52 -6.94 -1.76
C ALA A 43 -10.57 -5.77 -2.12
N LEU A 44 -9.69 -5.38 -1.21
CA LEU A 44 -8.69 -4.32 -1.47
C LEU A 44 -7.64 -4.75 -2.50
N HIS A 45 -7.25 -6.03 -2.55
CA HIS A 45 -6.37 -6.52 -3.63
C HIS A 45 -7.07 -6.49 -4.97
N LEU A 46 -8.33 -6.93 -5.00
CA LEU A 46 -9.13 -6.96 -6.22
C LEU A 46 -9.30 -5.56 -6.79
N ALA A 47 -9.65 -4.59 -5.95
CA ALA A 47 -9.75 -3.18 -6.33
C ALA A 47 -8.40 -2.62 -6.80
N ALA A 48 -7.30 -2.95 -6.12
CA ALA A 48 -5.96 -2.50 -6.51
C ALA A 48 -5.51 -3.05 -7.88
N CYS A 49 -5.87 -4.30 -8.19
CA CYS A 49 -5.40 -5.01 -9.39
C CYS A 49 -6.28 -4.82 -10.63
N SER A 50 -7.54 -4.41 -10.44
CA SER A 50 -8.52 -4.31 -11.52
C SER A 50 -8.51 -2.95 -12.20
N VAL A 51 -8.75 -2.89 -13.51
CA VAL A 51 -9.00 -1.65 -14.24
C VAL A 51 -10.47 -1.28 -14.04
N LEU A 52 -10.73 -0.33 -13.14
CA LEU A 52 -12.05 0.11 -12.73
C LEU A 52 -12.16 1.62 -13.01
N GLU A 53 -13.30 2.08 -13.53
CA GLU A 53 -13.61 3.49 -13.72
C GLU A 53 -13.71 4.20 -12.37
N HIS A 54 -14.29 3.55 -11.36
CA HIS A 54 -14.45 4.10 -10.01
C HIS A 54 -13.39 3.59 -9.03
N GLN A 55 -12.20 3.22 -9.52
CA GLN A 55 -11.14 2.60 -8.70
C GLN A 55 -10.85 3.39 -7.42
N TYR A 56 -10.64 4.71 -7.53
CA TYR A 56 -10.28 5.56 -6.40
C TYR A 56 -11.35 5.51 -5.30
N GLU A 57 -12.62 5.67 -5.68
CA GLU A 57 -13.73 5.68 -4.72
C GLU A 57 -13.95 4.29 -4.09
N ILE A 58 -13.80 3.21 -4.88
CA ILE A 58 -13.86 1.84 -4.37
C ILE A 58 -12.76 1.56 -3.36
N LEU A 59 -11.51 1.94 -3.67
CA LEU A 59 -10.39 1.80 -2.75
C LEU A 59 -10.64 2.62 -1.47
N ARG A 60 -11.11 3.85 -1.63
CA ARG A 60 -11.43 4.75 -0.52
C ARG A 60 -12.48 4.15 0.40
N LEU A 61 -13.61 3.66 -0.13
CA LEU A 61 -14.68 3.04 0.65
C LEU A 61 -14.18 1.81 1.43
N LEU A 62 -13.37 0.95 0.78
CA LEU A 62 -12.78 -0.22 1.45
C LEU A 62 -11.87 0.21 2.60
N LEU A 63 -11.02 1.21 2.39
CA LEU A 63 -10.09 1.73 3.39
C LEU A 63 -10.82 2.44 4.55
N GLU A 64 -11.85 3.24 4.24
CA GLU A 64 -12.78 3.85 5.20
C GLU A 64 -13.61 2.82 5.98
N ALA A 65 -13.73 1.59 5.46
CA ALA A 65 -14.34 0.47 6.18
C ALA A 65 -13.32 -0.35 7.00
N GLY A 66 -12.04 0.03 7.00
CA GLY A 66 -10.99 -0.66 7.76
C GLY A 66 -10.30 -1.79 7.00
N ALA A 67 -10.36 -1.81 5.67
CA ALA A 67 -9.53 -2.72 4.88
C ALA A 67 -8.04 -2.46 5.16
N ASN A 68 -7.28 -3.52 5.43
CA ASN A 68 -5.87 -3.44 5.79
C ASN A 68 -4.98 -3.41 4.53
N PRO A 69 -4.29 -2.28 4.22
CA PRO A 69 -3.43 -2.18 3.04
C PRO A 69 -2.13 -2.98 3.16
N ASN A 70 -1.86 -3.54 4.33
CA ASN A 70 -0.69 -4.36 4.65
C ASN A 70 -1.06 -5.82 4.94
N ILE A 71 -2.29 -6.23 4.61
CA ILE A 71 -2.74 -7.60 4.85
C ILE A 71 -1.78 -8.61 4.22
N GLN A 72 -1.51 -9.68 4.96
CA GLN A 72 -0.67 -10.78 4.55
C GLN A 72 -1.42 -12.06 4.81
N HIS A 73 -1.28 -13.01 3.90
CA HIS A 73 -1.90 -14.32 4.03
C HIS A 73 -0.95 -15.37 3.49
N ARG A 74 -0.88 -16.52 4.14
CA ARG A 74 -0.15 -17.69 3.66
C ARG A 74 -1.16 -18.73 3.24
N PHE A 75 -1.10 -19.13 1.98
CA PHE A 75 -1.95 -20.19 1.42
C PHE A 75 -1.38 -21.57 1.78
N ASP A 76 -2.23 -22.59 1.67
CA ASP A 76 -1.90 -23.98 2.03
C ASP A 76 -0.76 -24.58 1.20
N ASP A 77 -0.58 -24.08 -0.03
CA ASP A 77 0.53 -24.46 -0.92
C ASP A 77 1.88 -23.81 -0.53
N GLY A 78 1.89 -23.04 0.55
CA GLY A 78 3.06 -22.32 1.07
C GLY A 78 3.28 -20.95 0.44
N SER A 79 2.55 -20.60 -0.63
CA SER A 79 2.63 -19.28 -1.25
C SER A 79 2.08 -18.20 -0.32
N GLN A 80 2.56 -16.97 -0.48
CA GLN A 80 2.11 -15.83 0.33
C GLN A 80 1.48 -14.76 -0.56
N LEU A 81 0.38 -14.21 -0.06
CA LEU A 81 -0.28 -13.03 -0.59
C LEU A 81 0.56 -11.80 -0.26
N LYS A 82 1.01 -11.08 -1.30
CA LYS A 82 1.65 -9.77 -1.13
C LYS A 82 0.62 -8.74 -0.72
N SER A 83 1.04 -7.64 -0.12
CA SER A 83 0.09 -6.61 0.30
C SER A 83 -0.62 -5.97 -0.91
N PRO A 84 -1.85 -5.45 -0.74
CA PRO A 84 -2.58 -4.72 -1.77
C PRO A 84 -1.76 -3.59 -2.39
N PHE A 85 -0.97 -2.89 -1.56
CA PHE A 85 -0.08 -1.84 -2.03
C PHE A 85 0.99 -2.36 -2.99
N VAL A 86 1.65 -3.49 -2.69
CA VAL A 86 2.66 -4.08 -3.58
C VAL A 86 2.02 -4.60 -4.88
N GLU A 87 0.85 -5.25 -4.76
CA GLU A 87 0.17 -5.82 -5.93
C GLU A 87 -0.35 -4.74 -6.88
N TYR A 88 -0.79 -3.58 -6.37
CA TYR A 88 -1.12 -2.40 -7.18
C TYR A 88 0.01 -2.00 -8.13
N PHE A 89 1.26 -1.93 -7.64
CA PHE A 89 2.38 -1.61 -8.52
C PHE A 89 2.63 -2.72 -9.54
N ARG A 90 2.39 -3.98 -9.20
CA ARG A 90 2.68 -5.12 -10.08
C ARG A 90 1.66 -5.27 -11.21
N SER A 91 0.40 -4.90 -10.99
CA SER A 91 -0.69 -5.02 -11.95
C SER A 91 -0.84 -3.82 -12.89
N ARG A 92 -0.11 -2.73 -12.65
CA ARG A 92 -0.25 -1.46 -13.36
C ARG A 92 0.99 -1.09 -14.16
N ASP A 93 0.78 -0.71 -15.41
CA ASP A 93 1.82 -0.08 -16.24
C ASP A 93 1.97 1.40 -15.92
N VAL A 94 0.84 2.11 -15.83
CA VAL A 94 0.76 3.53 -15.45
C VAL A 94 0.34 3.65 -14.00
N ILE A 95 1.12 4.39 -13.21
CA ILE A 95 0.85 4.60 -11.79
C ILE A 95 0.06 5.88 -11.60
N ASP A 96 -1.06 5.75 -10.90
CA ASP A 96 -1.87 6.87 -10.45
C ASP A 96 -1.37 7.36 -9.08
N PRO A 97 -0.80 8.58 -9.00
CA PRO A 97 -0.33 9.14 -7.74
C PRO A 97 -1.44 9.28 -6.70
N GLN A 98 -2.70 9.50 -7.10
CA GLN A 98 -3.81 9.67 -6.17
C GLN A 98 -4.09 8.36 -5.41
N VAL A 99 -4.08 7.23 -6.12
CA VAL A 99 -4.25 5.90 -5.51
C VAL A 99 -3.09 5.58 -4.57
N VAL A 100 -1.85 5.90 -4.96
CA VAL A 100 -0.68 5.65 -4.10
C VAL A 100 -0.75 6.51 -2.84
N ARG A 101 -1.04 7.81 -2.95
CA ARG A 101 -1.22 8.71 -1.79
C ARG A 101 -2.35 8.25 -0.88
N LEU A 102 -3.46 7.79 -1.45
CA LEU A 102 -4.58 7.21 -0.69
C LEU A 102 -4.11 5.99 0.13
N LEU A 103 -3.43 5.03 -0.49
CA LEU A 103 -2.95 3.86 0.24
C LEU A 103 -1.93 4.24 1.34
N LEU A 104 -1.05 5.20 1.07
CA LEU A 104 -0.09 5.71 2.06
C LEU A 104 -0.77 6.42 3.25
N SER A 105 -1.83 7.20 3.02
CA SER A 105 -2.57 7.89 4.08
C SER A 105 -3.36 6.93 4.98
N TYR A 106 -3.66 5.74 4.48
CA TYR A 106 -4.25 4.64 5.24
C TYR A 106 -3.22 3.62 5.76
N GLY A 107 -1.94 4.00 5.80
CA GLY A 107 -0.93 3.22 6.52
C GLY A 107 -0.20 2.18 5.68
N ALA A 108 -0.33 2.19 4.34
CA ALA A 108 0.47 1.32 3.49
C ALA A 108 1.97 1.49 3.79
N ARG A 109 2.66 0.36 3.92
CA ARG A 109 4.08 0.30 4.31
C ARG A 109 4.97 0.32 3.08
N VAL A 110 6.05 1.10 3.12
CA VAL A 110 7.01 1.22 2.02
C VAL A 110 8.33 0.54 2.39
N VAL A 111 8.50 -0.72 1.97
CA VAL A 111 9.66 -1.53 2.34
C VAL A 111 10.73 -1.49 1.24
N MET A 112 11.89 -0.90 1.53
CA MET A 112 12.99 -0.67 0.57
C MET A 112 13.94 -1.86 0.44
N ARG A 113 13.36 -3.04 0.19
CA ARG A 113 14.07 -4.30 -0.05
C ARG A 113 13.85 -4.82 -1.46
N SER A 114 14.71 -5.75 -1.88
CA SER A 114 14.48 -6.50 -3.11
C SER A 114 13.27 -7.42 -2.94
N PRO A 115 12.36 -7.50 -3.93
CA PRO A 115 11.26 -8.46 -3.92
C PRO A 115 11.73 -9.93 -3.89
N VAL A 116 13.01 -10.18 -4.23
CA VAL A 116 13.64 -11.51 -4.19
C VAL A 116 13.98 -11.92 -2.75
N SER A 117 14.43 -10.99 -1.91
CA SER A 117 14.82 -11.27 -0.51
C SER A 117 13.68 -11.05 0.47
N ASP A 118 12.72 -10.18 0.15
CA ASP A 118 11.54 -9.90 0.96
C ASP A 118 10.34 -9.68 0.03
N MET A 119 9.28 -10.46 0.17
CA MET A 119 8.09 -10.35 -0.69
C MET A 119 7.37 -9.00 -0.58
N ARG A 120 7.64 -8.24 0.49
CA ARG A 120 7.15 -6.87 0.70
C ARG A 120 8.03 -5.83 0.01
N GLY A 121 9.18 -6.25 -0.53
CA GLY A 121 10.20 -5.40 -1.12
C GLY A 121 9.70 -4.64 -2.35
N GLN A 122 9.85 -3.32 -2.32
CA GLN A 122 9.31 -2.39 -3.30
C GLN A 122 10.40 -1.69 -4.13
N LEU A 123 11.66 -2.14 -4.05
CA LEU A 123 12.75 -1.51 -4.81
C LEU A 123 12.54 -1.51 -6.33
N ARG A 124 11.79 -2.48 -6.88
CA ARG A 124 11.40 -2.47 -8.29
C ARG A 124 10.47 -1.30 -8.63
N ASN A 125 9.63 -0.88 -7.69
CA ASN A 125 8.70 0.23 -7.86
C ASN A 125 9.47 1.55 -7.94
N VAL A 126 10.50 1.71 -7.11
CA VAL A 126 11.42 2.87 -7.13
C VAL A 126 12.03 3.06 -8.51
N LEU A 127 12.51 2.00 -9.14
CA LEU A 127 13.09 2.07 -10.49
C LEU A 127 12.07 2.57 -11.51
N ARG A 128 10.82 2.11 -11.44
CA ARG A 128 9.76 2.54 -12.37
C ARG A 128 9.36 4.00 -12.15
N LEU A 129 9.24 4.44 -10.90
CA LEU A 129 8.90 5.83 -10.57
C LEU A 129 10.05 6.80 -10.87
N ALA A 130 11.29 6.35 -10.80
CA ALA A 130 12.46 7.15 -11.15
C ALA A 130 12.59 7.41 -12.66
N ALA A 131 11.82 6.71 -13.50
CA ALA A 131 11.94 6.81 -14.97
C ALA A 131 11.29 8.08 -15.56
N THR A 132 10.30 8.66 -14.89
CA THR A 132 9.55 9.82 -15.40
C THR A 132 9.59 10.97 -14.40
N ARG A 133 9.73 12.21 -14.90
CA ARG A 133 9.83 13.41 -14.05
C ARG A 133 8.56 13.62 -13.21
N ASP A 134 7.41 13.34 -13.79
CA ASP A 134 6.10 13.54 -13.16
C ASP A 134 5.90 12.65 -11.92
N GLN A 135 6.65 11.55 -11.83
CA GLN A 135 6.57 10.59 -10.72
C GLN A 135 7.66 10.80 -9.66
N LEU A 136 8.57 11.78 -9.84
CA LEU A 136 9.63 12.05 -8.86
C LEU A 136 9.08 12.57 -7.53
N GLN A 137 8.02 13.37 -7.57
CA GLN A 137 7.36 13.82 -6.33
C GLN A 137 6.75 12.62 -5.59
N LEU A 138 6.04 11.74 -6.32
CA LEU A 138 5.46 10.53 -5.74
C LEU A 138 6.54 9.61 -5.15
N LEU A 139 7.67 9.48 -5.86
CA LEU A 139 8.81 8.73 -5.37
C LEU A 139 9.33 9.34 -4.06
N SER A 140 9.52 10.66 -4.00
CA SER A 140 9.94 11.35 -2.78
C SER A 140 9.00 11.06 -1.59
N ASP A 141 7.69 11.11 -1.83
CA ASP A 141 6.69 10.86 -0.79
C ASP A 141 6.75 9.40 -0.30
N MET A 142 6.96 8.44 -1.20
CA MET A 142 7.22 7.04 -0.86
C MET A 142 8.53 6.86 -0.08
N LEU A 143 9.62 7.51 -0.52
CA LEU A 143 10.92 7.44 0.15
C LEU A 143 10.88 8.05 1.56
N ALA A 144 10.04 9.07 1.78
CA ALA A 144 9.82 9.67 3.09
C ALA A 144 9.13 8.71 4.07
N LEU A 145 8.38 7.72 3.58
CA LEU A 145 7.76 6.65 4.35
C LEU A 145 8.56 5.33 4.29
N GLY A 146 9.75 5.37 3.68
CA GLY A 146 10.60 4.20 3.48
C GLY A 146 11.10 3.60 4.79
N GLU A 147 11.09 2.27 4.85
CA GLU A 147 11.63 1.48 5.94
C GLU A 147 12.35 0.23 5.44
N GLY A 148 13.17 -0.37 6.31
CA GLY A 148 13.78 -1.68 6.06
C GLY A 148 14.71 -1.71 4.84
N TYR A 149 15.63 -0.78 4.70
CA TYR A 149 16.51 -0.66 3.53
C TYR A 149 17.48 -1.85 3.36
N ASP A 150 17.63 -2.33 2.12
CA ASP A 150 18.68 -3.29 1.71
C ASP A 150 19.73 -2.57 0.85
N VAL A 151 20.81 -2.12 1.51
CA VAL A 151 21.91 -1.36 0.88
C VAL A 151 22.53 -2.12 -0.30
N SER A 152 22.69 -3.44 -0.15
CA SER A 152 23.30 -4.27 -1.19
C SER A 152 22.41 -4.35 -2.43
N ALA A 153 21.09 -4.49 -2.25
CA ALA A 153 20.15 -4.46 -3.36
C ALA A 153 20.07 -3.08 -4.02
N ILE A 154 20.03 -2.00 -3.23
CA ILE A 154 19.98 -0.62 -3.74
C ILE A 154 21.20 -0.31 -4.61
N ASN A 155 22.40 -0.71 -4.18
CA ASN A 155 23.63 -0.51 -4.94
C ASN A 155 23.60 -1.17 -6.33
N ARG A 156 22.95 -2.32 -6.46
CA ARG A 156 22.81 -3.05 -7.74
C ARG A 156 21.76 -2.46 -8.69
N LEU A 157 20.86 -1.59 -8.21
CA LEU A 157 19.82 -1.02 -9.07
C LEU A 157 20.40 0.04 -10.02
N PRO A 158 19.99 0.06 -11.30
CA PRO A 158 20.40 1.07 -12.26
C PRO A 158 19.60 2.36 -12.07
N LEU A 159 19.81 3.05 -10.94
CA LEU A 159 19.16 4.33 -10.61
C LEU A 159 20.07 5.52 -10.93
N PRO A 160 19.51 6.69 -11.28
CA PRO A 160 20.26 7.94 -11.36
C PRO A 160 21.02 8.23 -10.06
N ILE A 161 22.22 8.82 -10.19
CA ILE A 161 23.14 9.07 -9.05
C ILE A 161 22.45 9.85 -7.92
N ALA A 162 21.66 10.88 -8.26
CA ALA A 162 20.95 11.68 -7.27
C ALA A 162 19.95 10.86 -6.43
N ILE A 163 19.12 10.05 -7.09
CA ILE A 163 18.11 9.22 -6.43
C ILE A 163 18.78 8.10 -5.63
N LYS A 164 19.79 7.44 -6.21
CA LYS A 164 20.55 6.41 -5.51
C LYS A 164 21.23 6.98 -4.27
N GLY A 165 21.83 8.17 -4.38
CA GLY A 165 22.46 8.88 -3.26
C GLY A 165 21.48 9.21 -2.13
N ASP A 166 20.28 9.71 -2.46
CA ASP A 166 19.25 9.98 -1.44
C ASP A 166 18.81 8.70 -0.70
N ILE A 167 18.52 7.63 -1.45
CA ILE A 167 18.09 6.35 -0.85
C ILE A 167 19.21 5.76 0.03
N LEU A 168 20.46 5.79 -0.44
CA LEU A 168 21.60 5.31 0.34
C LEU A 168 21.87 6.19 1.57
N GLY A 169 21.69 7.50 1.45
CA GLY A 169 21.74 8.43 2.57
C GLY A 169 20.72 8.09 3.66
N ARG A 170 19.49 7.75 3.27
CA ARG A 170 18.45 7.27 4.19
C ARG A 170 18.76 5.90 4.79
N ALA A 171 19.43 5.03 4.04
CA ALA A 171 19.74 3.66 4.45
C ALA A 171 20.95 3.55 5.40
N MET A 172 21.98 4.37 5.18
CA MET A 172 23.27 4.28 5.90
C MET A 172 23.33 5.18 7.13
N ASN A 173 22.50 6.23 7.20
CA ASN A 173 22.41 7.09 8.35
C ASN A 173 21.31 6.61 9.31
N PRO A 174 21.46 6.81 10.63
CA PRO A 174 20.37 6.57 11.55
C PRO A 174 19.19 7.45 11.15
N ALA A 175 17.99 6.85 11.09
CA ALA A 175 16.77 7.60 10.85
C ALA A 175 16.63 8.70 11.91
N SER A 176 16.15 9.88 11.51
CA SER A 176 15.87 10.95 12.47
C SER A 176 14.85 10.48 13.50
N LEU A 177 14.91 11.03 14.72
CA LEU A 177 13.91 10.73 15.75
C LEU A 177 12.49 10.99 15.22
N GLN A 178 12.31 12.04 14.43
CA GLN A 178 11.06 12.36 13.76
C GLN A 178 10.57 11.20 12.87
N GLN A 179 11.45 10.62 12.04
CA GLN A 179 11.11 9.48 11.18
C GLN A 179 10.82 8.22 11.98
N ILE A 180 11.60 7.94 13.03
CA ILE A 180 11.37 6.79 13.92
C ILE A 180 9.99 6.93 14.59
N CYS A 181 9.69 8.10 15.16
CA CYS A 181 8.38 8.38 15.75
C CYS A 181 7.25 8.25 14.73
N ARG A 182 7.43 8.72 13.49
CA ARG A 182 6.46 8.59 12.41
C ARG A 182 6.11 7.12 12.14
N LEU A 183 7.13 6.29 11.91
CA LEU A 183 6.95 4.88 11.60
C LEU A 183 6.37 4.13 12.80
N TYR A 184 6.81 4.45 14.01
CA TYR A 184 6.28 3.87 15.23
C TYR A 184 4.80 4.20 15.40
N LEU A 185 4.41 5.47 15.33
CA LEU A 185 3.01 5.91 15.42
C LEU A 185 2.14 5.25 14.36
N ARG A 186 2.62 5.17 13.11
CA ARG A 186 1.93 4.46 12.03
C ARG A 186 1.73 2.97 12.30
N SER A 187 2.61 2.35 13.09
CA SER A 187 2.52 0.94 13.45
C SER A 187 1.63 0.65 14.66
N VAL A 188 1.50 1.60 15.60
CA VAL A 188 0.73 1.40 16.84
C VAL A 188 -0.70 1.93 16.76
N VAL A 189 -0.93 3.00 16.00
CA VAL A 189 -2.29 3.51 15.77
C VAL A 189 -3.02 2.53 14.87
N THR A 190 -3.95 1.77 15.46
CA THR A 190 -4.70 0.72 14.77
C THR A 190 -6.20 0.91 15.01
N PRO A 191 -7.02 1.05 13.96
CA PRO A 191 -6.64 1.14 12.55
C PRO A 191 -5.95 2.48 12.21
N PHE A 192 -4.90 2.45 11.38
CA PHE A 192 -4.25 3.68 10.91
C PHE A 192 -5.09 4.31 9.79
N ARG A 193 -5.81 5.37 10.11
CA ARG A 193 -6.72 6.04 9.16
C ARG A 193 -6.72 7.56 9.33
N PRO A 194 -7.03 8.33 8.28
CA PRO A 194 -7.10 9.79 8.35
C PRO A 194 -8.04 10.31 9.45
N ASP A 195 -9.22 9.72 9.61
CA ASP A 195 -10.20 10.11 10.62
C ASP A 195 -9.68 9.87 12.05
N VAL A 196 -8.94 8.77 12.28
CA VAL A 196 -8.32 8.48 13.58
C VAL A 196 -7.15 9.43 13.85
N VAL A 197 -6.28 9.67 12.86
CA VAL A 197 -5.14 10.58 12.99
C VAL A 197 -5.60 12.01 13.24
N SER A 198 -6.72 12.43 12.65
CA SER A 198 -7.29 13.77 12.85
C SER A 198 -7.68 14.04 14.31
N GLN A 199 -8.03 12.99 15.07
CA GLN A 199 -8.45 13.07 16.48
C GLN A 199 -7.26 13.04 17.46
N LEU A 200 -6.04 12.77 16.99
CA LEU A 200 -4.87 12.75 17.87
C LEU A 200 -4.60 14.15 18.46
N PRO A 201 -4.21 14.23 19.75
CA PRO A 201 -3.91 15.49 20.43
C PRO A 201 -2.51 16.02 20.06
N ILE A 202 -2.24 16.16 18.76
CA ILE A 202 -0.98 16.64 18.20
C ILE A 202 -1.25 17.77 17.17
N PRO A 203 -0.27 18.64 16.86
CA PRO A 203 -0.41 19.69 15.86
C PRO A 203 -0.77 19.18 14.46
N THR A 204 -1.43 20.02 13.65
CA THR A 204 -1.86 19.68 12.28
C THR A 204 -0.69 19.25 11.39
N ASP A 205 0.43 19.97 11.42
CA ASP A 205 1.63 19.62 10.63
C ASP A 205 2.16 18.21 10.96
N MET A 206 2.03 17.78 12.22
CA MET A 206 2.39 16.42 12.62
C MET A 206 1.38 15.38 12.11
N LYS A 207 0.09 15.72 12.03
CA LYS A 207 -0.94 14.85 11.44
C LYS A 207 -0.69 14.64 9.96
N ASP A 208 -0.43 15.70 9.21
CA ASP A 208 -0.12 15.64 7.78
C ASP A 208 1.16 14.82 7.54
N TYR A 209 2.19 15.08 8.36
CA TYR A 209 3.39 14.29 8.35
C TYR A 209 3.11 12.81 8.65
N LEU A 210 2.27 12.45 9.62
CA LEU A 210 1.91 11.05 9.86
C LEU A 210 1.19 10.42 8.65
N LEU A 211 0.34 11.17 7.96
CA LEU A 211 -0.45 10.69 6.83
C LEU A 211 0.35 10.55 5.53
N GLY A 212 1.53 11.15 5.41
CA GLY A 212 2.27 11.09 4.15
C GLY A 212 2.00 12.26 3.21
N ASN A 213 1.42 13.34 3.73
CA ASN A 213 1.15 14.56 3.00
C ASN A 213 2.26 15.60 3.20
#